data_AF-A0A1D6HSQ7-F1
#
_entry.id   AF-A0A1D6HSQ7-F1
#
_cell.length_a   1.000
_cell.length_b   1.000
_cell.length_c   1.000
_cell.angle_alpha   90.00
_cell.angle_beta   90.00
_cell.angle_gamma   90.00
#
_symmetry.space_group_name_H-M   'P 1'
#
loop_
_entity.id
_entity.type
_entity.pdbx_description
1 polymer ?
#
loop_
_entity_poly.entity_id
_entity_poly.type
_entity_poly.pdbx_seq_one_letter_code
_entity_poly.pdbx_strand_id
1 'polypeptide(L)'
;MRLLGPTLTQEEQENLSRFSKWMLDVGEGKINATSQAGEDEPTWIQIPDELLLLPQGDKIACIVDKIYDDLNKNYMQLEYLKDRAILTPTNDIVDSINEHIVSLIPEDTKEYLSCDKVIKAPNTHESYDLLYPIEFLNTLNGNSFPQHRIVLKKGTPVMLLRNLNQSEGLCNGTRLIITSLGDKVIEGQIMTGTHKSKIVLIPRISLALKNTKWPFVLQRRQYPIKVCYAMTINKSQGQTLSKVGVYLKKPVFTHGQLYVAISRVTSQNGLFILIEDDSGNCSTKTRNIVYKEVFTQLDPRNINVVIRVRVIRKWEFRGATNDGPLRHINLILADEQGTAIHAEIPAALATEKGSLIQIEKVYEIRRFRVVSSRSYFKPVQNNLMIQFTLYIQAKVVKDPPHIFPIYIYNLTSFEKIEESVDNKNYLIDAIGMLTQIGAPHVAGYNNSSIVRDIFIKNISDASLKITLWGDQASGFSTDNVCNQGNNKPIVIMFFGCLAKQFKGQSYLSGTAATTWYFNPDIPEAQEYYINHRALSAPPLYHDSYKIANGGFHLAPNAKSLHLKPPLDTAVHHVAVQM
;
A
#
# COMPACT_ATOMS: atom_id res chain seq x y z
N MET A 1 7.17 18.17 -20.16
CA MET A 1 7.54 19.49 -19.59
C MET A 1 9.05 19.71 -19.42
N ARG A 2 9.95 18.75 -19.72
CA ARG A 2 11.43 18.94 -19.68
C ARG A 2 12.03 19.50 -20.99
N LEU A 3 11.33 19.39 -22.12
CA LEU A 3 11.80 19.71 -23.48
C LEU A 3 11.61 21.19 -23.89
N LEU A 4 11.12 22.06 -23.01
CA LEU A 4 10.75 23.46 -23.32
C LEU A 4 11.56 24.46 -22.47
N GLY A 5 12.84 24.17 -22.22
CA GLY A 5 13.74 25.11 -21.56
C GLY A 5 14.19 26.20 -22.54
N PRO A 6 13.93 27.50 -22.29
CA PRO A 6 14.20 28.59 -23.23
C PRO A 6 15.69 28.92 -23.47
N THR A 7 16.62 28.15 -22.89
CA THR A 7 18.07 28.41 -22.88
C THR A 7 18.93 27.26 -23.41
N LEU A 8 18.34 26.17 -23.91
CA LEU A 8 19.09 25.01 -24.41
C LEU A 8 19.52 25.22 -25.87
N THR A 9 20.78 24.91 -26.17
CA THR A 9 21.28 24.83 -27.55
C THR A 9 20.55 23.71 -28.32
N GLN A 10 20.59 23.76 -29.65
CA GLN A 10 19.94 22.74 -30.49
C GLN A 10 20.47 21.32 -30.19
N GLU A 11 21.78 21.19 -30.01
CA GLU A 11 22.42 19.92 -29.66
C GLU A 11 21.96 19.37 -28.29
N GLU A 12 21.86 20.24 -27.29
CA GLU A 12 21.36 19.84 -25.96
C GLU A 12 19.88 19.41 -26.00
N GLN A 13 19.06 20.06 -26.82
CA GLN A 13 17.66 19.67 -27.02
C GLN A 13 17.53 18.31 -27.70
N GLU A 14 18.37 18.03 -28.71
CA GLU A 14 18.40 16.75 -29.41
C GLU A 14 18.86 15.62 -28.48
N ASN A 15 19.93 15.85 -27.71
CA ASN A 15 20.43 14.89 -26.71
C ASN A 15 19.39 14.61 -25.62
N LEU A 16 18.74 15.65 -25.08
CA LEU A 16 17.68 15.49 -24.08
C LEU A 16 16.47 14.73 -24.65
N SER A 17 16.12 14.97 -25.91
CA SER A 17 15.02 14.26 -26.60
C SER A 17 15.36 12.78 -26.80
N ARG A 18 16.57 12.46 -27.24
CA ARG A 18 17.05 11.08 -27.41
C ARG A 18 17.07 10.33 -26.08
N PHE A 19 17.63 10.94 -25.05
CA PHE A 19 17.67 10.36 -23.71
C PHE A 19 16.26 10.16 -23.14
N SER A 20 15.37 11.15 -23.28
CA SER A 20 13.99 11.04 -22.80
C SER A 20 13.23 9.91 -23.52
N LYS A 21 13.44 9.76 -24.82
CA LYS A 21 12.86 8.66 -25.60
C LYS A 21 13.38 7.30 -25.13
N TRP A 22 14.70 7.15 -24.99
CA TRP A 22 15.29 5.91 -24.49
C TRP A 22 14.77 5.54 -23.11
N MET A 23 14.67 6.52 -22.19
CA MET A 23 14.10 6.32 -20.87
C MET A 23 12.64 5.84 -20.91
N LEU A 24 11.81 6.43 -21.79
CA LEU A 24 10.43 5.96 -22.00
C LEU A 24 10.38 4.54 -22.58
N ASP A 25 11.22 4.24 -23.56
CA ASP A 25 11.30 2.91 -24.16
C ASP A 25 11.73 1.85 -23.12
N VAL A 26 12.58 2.21 -22.14
CA VAL A 26 12.88 1.35 -20.99
C VAL A 26 11.62 1.13 -20.14
N GLY A 27 10.89 2.20 -19.79
CA GLY A 27 9.68 2.10 -18.97
C GLY A 27 8.54 1.31 -19.62
N GLU A 28 8.42 1.37 -20.94
CA GLU A 28 7.38 0.70 -21.73
C GLU A 28 7.80 -0.70 -22.21
N GLY A 29 9.04 -1.11 -21.95
CA GLY A 29 9.56 -2.42 -22.36
C GLY A 29 9.68 -2.55 -23.89
N LYS A 30 10.05 -1.45 -24.57
CA LYS A 30 10.28 -1.38 -26.01
C LYS A 30 11.73 -1.62 -26.41
N ILE A 31 12.66 -1.56 -25.45
CA ILE A 31 14.07 -1.90 -25.69
C ILE A 31 14.19 -3.39 -26.04
N ASN A 32 14.98 -3.71 -27.06
CA ASN A 32 15.27 -5.08 -27.44
C ASN A 32 15.86 -5.86 -26.25
N ALA A 33 15.13 -6.88 -25.81
CA ALA A 33 15.51 -7.73 -24.69
C ALA A 33 15.89 -9.13 -25.17
N THR A 34 16.74 -9.80 -24.40
CA THR A 34 17.21 -11.17 -24.63
C THR A 34 16.88 -12.05 -23.43
N SER A 35 16.63 -13.35 -23.67
CA SER A 35 16.49 -14.34 -22.60
C SER A 35 17.86 -14.95 -22.27
N GLN A 36 18.14 -15.17 -20.99
CA GLN A 36 19.28 -15.99 -20.58
C GLN A 36 18.91 -17.47 -20.49
N ALA A 37 19.91 -18.35 -20.43
CA ALA A 37 19.68 -19.79 -20.32
C ALA A 37 18.91 -20.10 -19.02
N GLY A 38 17.75 -20.76 -19.16
CA GLY A 38 16.86 -21.09 -18.03
C GLY A 38 15.79 -20.04 -17.72
N GLU A 39 15.68 -18.96 -18.51
CA GLU A 39 14.60 -17.98 -18.38
C GLU A 39 13.57 -18.09 -19.53
N ASP A 40 12.29 -18.07 -19.18
CA ASP A 40 11.18 -18.20 -20.13
C ASP A 40 10.89 -16.91 -20.93
N GLU A 41 11.31 -15.75 -20.40
CA GLU A 41 10.96 -14.43 -20.95
C GLU A 41 12.21 -13.57 -21.22
N PRO A 42 12.24 -12.81 -22.34
CA PRO A 42 13.35 -11.93 -22.66
C PRO A 42 13.28 -10.68 -21.79
N THR A 43 14.10 -10.64 -20.73
CA THR A 43 14.12 -9.50 -19.79
C THR A 43 15.44 -8.74 -19.78
N TRP A 44 16.49 -9.24 -20.43
CA TRP A 44 17.83 -8.63 -20.37
C TRP A 44 18.06 -7.63 -21.49
N ILE A 45 18.32 -6.38 -21.13
CA ILE A 45 18.60 -5.29 -22.08
C ILE A 45 20.07 -4.86 -22.00
N GLN A 46 20.59 -4.34 -23.11
CA GLN A 46 21.89 -3.66 -23.17
C GLN A 46 21.71 -2.20 -22.72
N ILE A 47 22.55 -1.74 -21.80
CA ILE A 47 22.62 -0.32 -21.43
C ILE A 47 23.57 0.41 -22.40
N PRO A 48 23.23 1.63 -22.86
CA PRO A 48 24.13 2.45 -23.68
C PRO A 48 25.49 2.67 -23.03
N ASP A 49 26.56 2.55 -23.82
CA ASP A 49 27.95 2.59 -23.32
C ASP A 49 28.29 3.92 -22.64
N GLU A 50 27.71 5.02 -23.10
CA GLU A 50 27.91 6.35 -22.53
C GLU A 50 27.36 6.51 -21.10
N LEU A 51 26.47 5.61 -20.66
CA LEU A 51 25.92 5.58 -19.30
C LEU A 51 26.70 4.65 -18.38
N LEU A 52 27.56 3.79 -18.92
CA LEU A 52 28.19 2.70 -18.16
C LEU A 52 29.48 3.14 -17.46
N LEU A 53 29.65 2.65 -16.23
CA LEU A 53 30.93 2.63 -15.52
C LEU A 53 31.50 1.22 -15.54
N LEU A 54 32.70 1.05 -16.10
CA LEU A 54 33.40 -0.23 -16.23
C LEU A 54 34.78 -0.19 -15.53
N PRO A 55 34.83 -0.01 -14.20
CA PRO A 55 36.09 0.02 -13.47
C PRO A 55 36.79 -1.35 -13.43
N GLN A 56 38.11 -1.32 -13.43
CA GLN A 56 38.96 -2.52 -13.22
C GLN A 56 39.25 -2.80 -11.73
N GLY A 57 38.98 -1.83 -10.86
CA GLY A 57 39.28 -1.89 -9.42
C GLY A 57 38.02 -1.97 -8.54
N ASP A 58 38.09 -1.34 -7.36
CA ASP A 58 36.96 -1.28 -6.43
C ASP A 58 35.78 -0.51 -7.05
N LYS A 59 34.67 -1.22 -7.27
CA LYS A 59 33.45 -0.72 -7.89
C LYS A 59 32.70 0.27 -7.01
N ILE A 60 32.69 0.04 -5.68
CA ILE A 60 32.06 0.97 -4.73
C ILE A 60 32.86 2.27 -4.73
N ALA A 61 34.18 2.19 -4.61
CA ALA A 61 35.03 3.38 -4.66
C ALA A 61 34.85 4.14 -5.98
N CYS A 62 34.79 3.44 -7.12
CA CYS A 62 34.59 4.07 -8.42
C CYS A 62 33.26 4.83 -8.54
N ILE A 63 32.14 4.22 -8.15
CA ILE A 63 30.85 4.90 -8.27
C ILE A 63 30.74 6.05 -7.25
N VAL A 64 31.33 5.88 -6.06
CA VAL A 64 31.40 6.93 -5.05
C VAL A 64 32.19 8.13 -5.56
N ASP A 65 33.38 7.92 -6.09
CA ASP A 65 34.21 9.00 -6.67
C ASP A 65 33.51 9.69 -7.84
N LYS A 66 32.78 8.93 -8.67
CA LYS A 66 32.03 9.49 -9.80
C LYS A 66 30.87 10.38 -9.35
N ILE A 67 30.09 9.96 -8.35
CA ILE A 67 28.89 10.68 -7.91
C ILE A 67 29.23 11.78 -6.90
N TYR A 68 30.13 11.48 -5.97
CA TYR A 68 30.60 12.38 -4.94
C TYR A 68 32.05 12.81 -5.21
N ASP A 69 32.26 13.46 -6.35
CA ASP A 69 33.53 14.05 -6.75
C ASP A 69 34.00 15.14 -5.77
N ASP A 70 35.28 15.12 -5.40
CA ASP A 70 35.84 16.03 -4.38
C ASP A 70 35.07 16.00 -3.03
N LEU A 71 34.56 14.83 -2.61
CA LEU A 71 33.81 14.68 -1.34
C LEU A 71 34.54 15.30 -0.14
N ASN A 72 35.86 15.14 -0.03
CA ASN A 72 36.67 15.69 1.06
C ASN A 72 36.61 17.23 1.17
N LYS A 73 36.30 17.93 0.08
CA LYS A 73 36.15 19.39 0.06
C LYS A 73 34.70 19.82 0.26
N ASN A 74 33.76 18.97 -0.16
CA ASN A 74 32.35 19.34 -0.32
C ASN A 74 31.39 18.65 0.67
N TYR A 75 31.87 17.78 1.57
CA TYR A 75 31.03 17.00 2.49
C TYR A 75 30.19 17.83 3.48
N MET A 76 30.48 19.12 3.67
CA MET A 76 29.64 20.04 4.45
C MET A 76 28.71 20.89 3.58
N GLN A 77 28.86 20.84 2.26
CA GLN A 77 28.18 21.74 1.33
C GLN A 77 26.79 21.19 0.97
N LEU A 78 25.76 21.84 1.49
CA LEU A 78 24.36 21.42 1.30
C LEU A 78 23.94 21.40 -0.17
N GLU A 79 24.35 22.40 -0.96
CA GLU A 79 24.06 22.49 -2.40
C GLU A 79 24.71 21.35 -3.20
N TYR A 80 25.88 20.89 -2.78
CA TYR A 80 26.58 19.77 -3.40
C TYR A 80 25.89 18.43 -3.10
N LEU A 81 25.44 18.23 -1.85
CA LEU A 81 24.89 16.94 -1.39
C LEU A 81 23.41 16.72 -1.75
N LYS A 82 22.62 17.79 -1.86
CA LYS A 82 21.15 17.68 -1.99
C LYS A 82 20.72 17.01 -3.30
N ASP A 83 21.41 17.28 -4.41
CA ASP A 83 20.98 16.88 -5.75
C ASP A 83 21.72 15.62 -6.25
N ARG A 84 22.28 14.83 -5.33
CA ARG A 84 23.08 13.63 -5.64
C ARG A 84 22.67 12.44 -4.80
N ALA A 85 22.65 11.25 -5.41
CA ALA A 85 22.45 9.99 -4.70
C ALA A 85 23.02 8.79 -5.50
N ILE A 86 23.35 7.73 -4.77
CA ILE A 86 23.58 6.41 -5.35
C ILE A 86 22.35 5.52 -5.09
N LEU A 87 21.83 4.88 -6.12
CA LEU A 87 20.63 4.08 -6.10
C LEU A 87 20.96 2.61 -6.29
N THR A 88 20.37 1.75 -5.47
CA THR A 88 20.55 0.29 -5.57
C THR A 88 19.21 -0.44 -5.38
N PRO A 89 19.08 -1.70 -5.82
CA PRO A 89 17.83 -2.45 -5.61
C PRO A 89 17.56 -2.84 -4.15
N THR A 90 18.61 -3.03 -3.34
CA THR A 90 18.52 -3.69 -2.03
C THR A 90 19.23 -2.92 -0.91
N ASN A 91 18.74 -3.05 0.33
CA ASN A 91 19.24 -2.28 1.49
C ASN A 91 20.65 -2.67 1.95
N ASP A 92 21.05 -3.93 1.78
CA ASP A 92 22.40 -4.43 2.11
C ASP A 92 23.49 -3.68 1.33
N ILE A 93 23.26 -3.44 0.03
CA ILE A 93 24.20 -2.68 -0.80
C ILE A 93 24.17 -1.19 -0.45
N VAL A 94 22.99 -0.65 -0.12
CA VAL A 94 22.87 0.72 0.40
C VAL A 94 23.74 0.90 1.64
N ASP A 95 23.67 -0.03 2.59
CA ASP A 95 24.41 0.04 3.84
C ASP A 95 25.92 -0.04 3.57
N SER A 96 26.36 -0.97 2.71
CA SER A 96 27.77 -1.11 2.32
C SER A 96 28.36 0.17 1.69
N ILE A 97 27.61 0.80 0.77
CA ILE A 97 28.06 2.05 0.12
C ILE A 97 28.09 3.20 1.13
N ASN A 98 27.05 3.34 1.95
CA ASN A 98 26.98 4.41 2.95
C ASN A 98 28.11 4.28 3.99
N GLU A 99 28.41 3.07 4.46
CA GLU A 99 29.53 2.81 5.37
C GLU A 99 30.87 3.20 4.73
N HIS A 100 31.09 2.83 3.47
CA HIS A 100 32.27 3.24 2.73
C HIS A 100 32.38 4.77 2.64
N ILE A 101 31.31 5.47 2.22
CA ILE A 101 31.33 6.94 2.09
C ILE A 101 31.60 7.62 3.44
N VAL A 102 30.94 7.17 4.52
CA VAL A 102 31.16 7.72 5.87
C VAL A 102 32.62 7.51 6.31
N SER A 103 33.24 6.39 5.93
CA SER A 103 34.65 6.15 6.25
C SER A 103 35.59 7.20 5.63
N LEU A 104 35.24 7.75 4.47
CA LEU A 104 36.03 8.76 3.73
C LEU A 104 35.93 10.17 4.33
N ILE A 105 34.90 10.47 5.13
CA ILE A 105 34.69 11.83 5.66
C ILE A 105 35.79 12.20 6.67
N PRO A 106 36.49 13.36 6.53
CA PRO A 106 37.63 13.74 7.36
C PRO A 106 37.21 14.38 8.70
N GLU A 107 36.24 13.77 9.38
CA GLU A 107 35.71 14.24 10.68
C GLU A 107 35.74 13.11 11.71
N ASP A 108 35.64 13.49 12.98
CA ASP A 108 35.61 12.54 14.09
C ASP A 108 34.37 11.65 14.03
N THR A 109 34.61 10.36 14.19
CA THR A 109 33.55 9.35 14.21
C THR A 109 32.85 9.35 15.57
N LYS A 110 31.52 9.42 15.57
CA LYS A 110 30.70 9.14 16.76
C LYS A 110 29.81 7.92 16.53
N GLU A 111 29.84 7.03 17.51
CA GLU A 111 29.03 5.82 17.52
C GLU A 111 27.85 5.97 18.47
N TYR A 112 26.68 5.52 18.03
CA TYR A 112 25.46 5.44 18.82
C TYR A 112 24.92 4.02 18.81
N LEU A 113 25.02 3.35 19.96
CA LEU A 113 24.37 2.07 20.20
C LEU A 113 22.91 2.28 20.64
N SER A 114 22.05 1.32 20.28
CA SER A 114 20.66 1.31 20.69
C SER A 114 20.49 0.64 22.05
N CYS A 115 19.33 0.89 22.67
CA CYS A 115 18.87 0.12 23.81
C CYS A 115 17.70 -0.75 23.37
N ASP A 116 17.91 -2.07 23.36
CA ASP A 116 16.95 -3.05 22.86
C ASP A 116 16.32 -3.82 24.03
N LYS A 117 15.02 -4.12 23.92
CA LYS A 117 14.31 -4.97 24.87
C LYS A 117 13.09 -5.61 24.25
N VAL A 118 12.58 -6.65 24.88
CA VAL A 118 11.30 -7.27 24.52
C VAL A 118 10.14 -6.52 25.18
N ILE A 119 9.06 -6.27 24.43
CA ILE A 119 7.81 -5.76 25.01
C ILE A 119 7.07 -6.94 25.64
N LYS A 120 6.85 -6.89 26.97
CA LYS A 120 6.07 -7.87 27.72
C LYS A 120 4.57 -7.70 27.43
N ALA A 121 3.87 -8.79 27.18
CA ALA A 121 2.41 -8.81 27.19
C ALA A 121 1.89 -8.76 28.65
N PRO A 122 0.64 -8.34 28.89
CA PRO A 122 0.01 -8.53 30.19
C PRO A 122 0.08 -10.01 30.58
N ASN A 123 0.47 -10.31 31.83
CA ASN A 123 0.65 -11.66 32.39
C ASN A 123 1.89 -12.46 31.92
N THR A 124 2.89 -11.79 31.33
CA THR A 124 4.17 -12.46 31.01
C THR A 124 5.06 -12.53 32.26
N HIS A 125 5.67 -13.69 32.52
CA HIS A 125 6.60 -13.89 33.64
C HIS A 125 7.79 -12.93 33.57
N GLU A 126 8.31 -12.45 34.71
CA GLU A 126 9.36 -11.43 34.76
C GLU A 126 10.64 -11.84 34.02
N SER A 127 10.97 -13.15 34.05
CA SER A 127 12.13 -13.75 33.40
C SER A 127 12.01 -13.93 31.88
N TYR A 128 10.90 -13.52 31.26
CA TYR A 128 10.71 -13.67 29.80
C TYR A 128 11.76 -12.94 28.97
N ASP A 129 12.32 -11.84 29.49
CA ASP A 129 13.41 -11.10 28.83
C ASP A 129 14.72 -11.92 28.79
N LEU A 130 14.93 -12.85 29.73
CA LEU A 130 16.13 -13.71 29.77
C LEU A 130 16.13 -14.78 28.67
N LEU A 131 14.98 -15.04 28.04
CA LEU A 131 14.88 -16.00 26.94
C LEU A 131 15.60 -15.51 25.67
N TYR A 132 15.88 -14.20 25.58
CA TYR A 132 16.48 -13.58 24.41
C TYR A 132 17.71 -12.76 24.81
N PRO A 133 18.94 -13.29 24.59
CA PRO A 133 20.16 -12.55 24.85
C PRO A 133 20.18 -11.19 24.14
N ILE A 134 20.76 -10.17 24.77
CA ILE A 134 20.78 -8.82 24.19
C ILE A 134 21.58 -8.78 22.88
N GLU A 135 22.61 -9.61 22.77
CA GLU A 135 23.42 -9.80 21.57
C GLU A 135 22.54 -10.26 20.40
N PHE A 136 21.62 -11.19 20.66
CA PHE A 136 20.65 -11.63 19.66
C PHE A 136 19.71 -10.49 19.27
N LEU A 137 19.13 -9.77 20.23
CA LEU A 137 18.24 -8.63 19.94
C LEU A 137 18.92 -7.55 19.09
N ASN A 138 20.19 -7.25 19.38
CA ASN A 138 20.99 -6.27 18.66
C ASN A 138 21.24 -6.65 17.19
N THR A 139 21.20 -7.94 16.83
CA THR A 139 21.30 -8.40 15.43
C THR A 139 20.02 -8.20 14.62
N LEU A 140 18.88 -7.99 15.29
CA LEU A 140 17.59 -7.91 14.63
C LEU A 140 17.42 -6.57 13.91
N ASN A 141 17.05 -6.65 12.64
CA ASN A 141 16.79 -5.49 11.78
C ASN A 141 15.41 -5.59 11.14
N GLY A 142 14.88 -4.45 10.72
CA GLY A 142 13.57 -4.34 10.09
C GLY A 142 13.53 -3.24 9.04
N ASN A 143 12.57 -3.34 8.11
CA ASN A 143 12.38 -2.32 7.09
C ASN A 143 11.98 -0.98 7.72
N SER A 144 12.64 0.10 7.31
CA SER A 144 12.43 1.44 7.88
C SER A 144 12.52 1.47 9.42
N PHE A 145 13.42 0.67 9.99
CA PHE A 145 13.74 0.59 11.41
C PHE A 145 15.22 0.91 11.61
N PRO A 146 15.61 1.74 12.60
CA PRO A 146 17.01 2.10 12.79
C PRO A 146 17.84 0.88 13.21
N GLN A 147 19.07 0.81 12.72
CA GLN A 147 20.05 -0.22 13.09
C GLN A 147 20.42 -0.08 14.57
N HIS A 148 20.86 -1.19 15.18
CA HIS A 148 21.38 -1.18 16.55
C HIS A 148 22.57 -0.21 16.68
N ARG A 149 23.53 -0.31 15.76
CA ARG A 149 24.74 0.50 15.70
C ARG A 149 24.61 1.54 14.60
N ILE A 150 24.75 2.82 14.95
CA ILE A 150 24.78 3.94 14.00
C ILE A 150 26.12 4.65 14.14
N VAL A 151 26.87 4.73 13.04
CA VAL A 151 28.16 5.44 12.96
C VAL A 151 27.97 6.70 12.13
N LEU A 152 28.31 7.85 12.70
CA LEU A 152 28.09 9.15 12.06
C LEU A 152 29.33 10.03 12.21
N LYS A 153 29.47 10.93 11.23
CA LYS A 153 30.44 12.02 11.21
C LYS A 153 29.72 13.32 10.88
N LYS A 154 30.26 14.45 11.33
CA LYS A 154 29.72 15.77 10.96
C LYS A 154 29.74 15.93 9.43
N GLY A 155 28.72 16.57 8.87
CA GLY A 155 28.52 16.69 7.41
C GLY A 155 27.83 15.49 6.75
N THR A 156 27.60 14.39 7.48
CA THR A 156 26.91 13.21 6.90
C THR A 156 25.42 13.52 6.62
N PRO A 157 24.91 13.31 5.39
CA PRO A 157 23.50 13.30 5.10
C PRO A 157 22.80 12.11 5.75
N VAL A 158 21.71 12.38 6.45
CA VAL A 158 20.82 11.40 7.04
C VAL A 158 19.38 11.65 6.64
N MET A 159 18.56 10.61 6.67
CA MET A 159 17.13 10.65 6.38
C MET A 159 16.36 10.23 7.62
N LEU A 160 15.30 10.96 7.97
CA LEU A 160 14.38 10.57 9.02
C LEU A 160 13.57 9.34 8.63
N LEU A 161 13.44 8.40 9.56
CA LEU A 161 12.68 7.15 9.40
C LEU A 161 11.24 7.27 9.96
N ARG A 162 10.93 8.34 10.68
CA ARG A 162 9.65 8.57 11.36
C ARG A 162 9.27 10.04 11.34
N ASN A 163 7.97 10.31 11.43
CA ASN A 163 7.45 11.65 11.68
C ASN A 163 7.76 12.01 13.13
N LEU A 164 8.48 13.11 13.34
CA LEU A 164 8.78 13.67 14.66
C LEU A 164 7.94 14.93 14.90
N ASN A 165 7.94 15.84 13.93
CA ASN A 165 7.16 17.06 13.97
C ASN A 165 6.87 17.54 12.55
N GLN A 166 5.67 17.25 12.05
CA GLN A 166 5.31 17.48 10.66
C GLN A 166 5.18 18.97 10.31
N SER A 167 4.68 19.79 11.25
CA SER A 167 4.55 21.24 11.03
C SER A 167 5.92 21.91 10.89
N GLU A 168 6.96 21.32 11.48
CA GLU A 168 8.34 21.80 11.41
C GLU A 168 9.15 21.17 10.26
N GLY A 169 8.51 20.36 9.42
CA GLY A 169 9.15 19.66 8.30
C GLY A 169 9.91 18.40 8.69
N LEU A 170 9.75 17.87 9.91
CA LEU A 170 10.39 16.63 10.39
C LEU A 170 9.52 15.41 10.13
N CYS A 171 9.31 15.13 8.85
CA CYS A 171 8.55 13.98 8.36
C CYS A 171 9.50 12.82 8.00
N ASN A 172 8.96 11.61 7.93
CA ASN A 172 9.64 10.45 7.35
C ASN A 172 10.10 10.78 5.92
N GLY A 173 11.36 10.49 5.59
CA GLY A 173 11.98 10.83 4.31
C GLY A 173 12.70 12.18 4.28
N THR A 174 12.51 13.04 5.28
CA THR A 174 13.22 14.34 5.34
C THR A 174 14.72 14.12 5.43
N ARG A 175 15.47 14.75 4.51
CA ARG A 175 16.94 14.68 4.46
C ARG A 175 17.53 15.83 5.26
N LEU A 176 18.49 15.50 6.12
CA LEU A 176 19.23 16.41 6.99
C LEU A 176 20.72 16.24 6.73
N ILE A 177 21.49 17.31 6.82
CA ILE A 177 22.95 17.22 6.98
C ILE A 177 23.29 17.38 8.47
N ILE A 178 24.13 16.51 9.01
CA ILE A 178 24.53 16.59 10.43
C ILE A 178 25.46 17.78 10.65
N THR A 179 25.10 18.67 11.57
CA THR A 179 25.90 19.84 11.95
C THR A 179 26.59 19.67 13.30
N SER A 180 26.02 18.87 14.21
CA SER A 180 26.64 18.56 15.50
C SER A 180 26.18 17.21 16.06
N LEU A 181 27.09 16.54 16.76
CA LEU A 181 26.93 15.17 17.27
C LEU A 181 27.00 15.14 18.81
N GLY A 182 25.88 15.45 19.46
CA GLY A 182 25.75 15.42 20.93
C GLY A 182 25.52 14.02 21.50
N ASP A 183 25.60 13.88 22.82
CA ASP A 183 25.37 12.59 23.51
C ASP A 183 23.88 12.22 23.59
N LYS A 184 23.04 13.24 23.78
CA LYS A 184 21.58 13.10 23.99
C LYS A 184 20.73 13.44 22.77
N VAL A 185 21.24 14.32 21.91
CA VAL A 185 20.58 14.80 20.70
C VAL A 185 21.59 14.95 19.56
N ILE A 186 21.13 14.75 18.33
CA ILE A 186 21.89 15.06 17.11
C ILE A 186 21.31 16.35 16.52
N GLU A 187 22.17 17.29 16.16
CA GLU A 187 21.76 18.48 15.43
C GLU A 187 21.92 18.24 13.92
N GLY A 188 20.89 18.59 13.16
CA GLY A 188 20.93 18.53 11.71
C GLY A 188 20.27 19.74 11.07
N GLN A 189 20.66 20.03 9.83
CA GLN A 189 20.07 21.08 9.01
C GLN A 189 19.24 20.45 7.88
N ILE A 190 18.00 20.91 7.69
CA ILE A 190 17.12 20.42 6.63
C ILE A 190 17.67 20.77 5.24
N MET A 191 17.80 19.76 4.37
CA MET A 191 18.43 19.92 3.05
C MET A 191 17.49 20.44 1.95
N THR A 192 16.20 20.09 2.01
CA THR A 192 15.23 20.33 0.94
C THR A 192 13.84 20.68 1.50
N GLY A 193 12.95 21.18 0.63
CA GLY A 193 11.56 21.52 0.99
C GLY A 193 11.37 22.93 1.54
N THR A 194 10.17 23.23 2.03
CA THR A 194 9.76 24.56 2.55
C THR A 194 10.52 24.98 3.81
N HIS A 195 11.08 24.02 4.54
CA HIS A 195 11.84 24.23 5.78
C HIS A 195 13.36 24.14 5.55
N LYS A 196 13.83 24.29 4.30
CA LYS A 196 15.25 24.23 3.95
C LYS A 196 16.10 25.15 4.84
N SER A 197 17.30 24.69 5.18
CA SER A 197 18.30 25.39 6.00
C SER A 197 17.94 25.55 7.48
N LYS A 198 16.77 25.11 7.93
CA LYS A 198 16.37 25.12 9.34
C LYS A 198 17.20 24.10 10.13
N ILE A 199 17.72 24.55 11.28
CA ILE A 199 18.43 23.71 12.25
C ILE A 199 17.41 23.03 13.17
N VAL A 200 17.58 21.73 13.39
CA VAL A 200 16.68 20.90 14.18
C VAL A 200 17.46 19.92 15.06
N LEU A 201 16.86 19.55 16.18
CA LEU A 201 17.42 18.57 17.12
C LEU A 201 16.65 17.26 17.01
N ILE A 202 17.37 16.16 16.79
CA ILE A 202 16.82 14.82 16.65
C ILE A 202 17.11 14.05 17.94
N PRO A 203 16.09 13.70 18.73
CA PRO A 203 16.25 12.88 19.93
C PRO A 203 16.18 11.38 19.60
N ARG A 204 16.66 10.54 20.53
CA ARG A 204 16.36 9.10 20.51
C ARG A 204 14.90 8.86 20.86
N ILE A 205 14.22 8.00 20.09
CA ILE A 205 12.84 7.57 20.33
C ILE A 205 12.76 6.06 20.49
N SER A 206 11.74 5.58 21.21
CA SER A 206 11.47 4.15 21.37
C SER A 206 10.57 3.66 20.23
N LEU A 207 11.04 2.68 19.48
CA LEU A 207 10.36 2.12 18.31
C LEU A 207 10.06 0.65 18.55
N ALA A 208 8.87 0.20 18.16
CA ALA A 208 8.49 -1.21 18.22
C ALA A 208 8.58 -1.85 16.83
N LEU A 209 9.25 -3.00 16.73
CA LEU A 209 9.31 -3.84 15.55
C LEU A 209 8.55 -5.14 15.81
N LYS A 210 7.46 -5.33 15.08
CA LYS A 210 6.67 -6.57 15.07
C LYS A 210 7.04 -7.37 13.82
N ASN A 211 7.30 -8.65 13.99
CA ASN A 211 7.56 -9.58 12.90
C ASN A 211 6.79 -10.88 13.18
N THR A 212 6.04 -11.36 12.19
CA THR A 212 5.24 -12.60 12.32
C THR A 212 6.11 -13.83 12.57
N LYS A 213 7.41 -13.76 12.26
CA LYS A 213 8.38 -14.83 12.52
C LYS A 213 8.90 -14.85 13.96
N TRP A 214 8.65 -13.81 14.76
CA TRP A 214 9.15 -13.73 16.13
C TRP A 214 8.00 -13.82 17.13
N PRO A 215 8.15 -14.59 18.21
CA PRO A 215 7.11 -14.72 19.25
C PRO A 215 7.03 -13.50 20.17
N PHE A 216 7.78 -12.43 19.87
CA PHE A 216 7.88 -11.22 20.68
C PHE A 216 7.90 -9.95 19.83
N VAL A 217 7.74 -8.80 20.48
CA VAL A 217 7.90 -7.49 19.86
C VAL A 217 9.18 -6.86 20.37
N LEU A 218 10.10 -6.54 19.47
CA LEU A 218 11.33 -5.82 19.80
C LEU A 218 11.00 -4.35 20.02
N GLN A 219 11.42 -3.77 21.14
CA GLN A 219 11.48 -2.32 21.34
C GLN A 219 12.93 -1.86 21.29
N ARG A 220 13.24 -0.95 20.36
CA ARG A 220 14.56 -0.33 20.20
C ARG A 220 14.46 1.16 20.49
N ARG A 221 15.22 1.65 21.46
CA ARG A 221 15.42 3.09 21.66
C ARG A 221 16.66 3.55 20.92
N GLN A 222 16.47 4.34 19.86
CA GLN A 222 17.54 4.81 18.97
C GLN A 222 17.13 6.10 18.25
N TYR A 223 18.08 6.80 17.64
CA TYR A 223 17.77 7.90 16.73
C TYR A 223 17.04 7.36 15.48
N PRO A 224 15.91 7.96 15.08
CA PRO A 224 15.12 7.48 13.95
C PRO A 224 15.69 8.01 12.62
N ILE A 225 16.97 7.75 12.37
CA ILE A 225 17.71 8.24 11.20
C ILE A 225 18.43 7.10 10.49
N LYS A 226 18.75 7.30 9.22
CA LYS A 226 19.63 6.43 8.43
C LYS A 226 20.49 7.28 7.51
N VAL A 227 21.77 6.93 7.33
CA VAL A 227 22.66 7.58 6.35
C VAL A 227 22.05 7.50 4.95
N CYS A 228 22.15 8.56 4.15
CA CYS A 228 21.43 8.66 2.87
C CYS A 228 22.26 9.20 1.69
N TYR A 229 23.55 8.90 1.61
CA TYR A 229 24.31 9.07 0.36
C TYR A 229 23.83 8.07 -0.70
N ALA A 230 23.65 6.82 -0.28
CA ALA A 230 22.96 5.79 -1.04
C ALA A 230 21.56 5.54 -0.49
N MET A 231 20.64 5.13 -1.36
CA MET A 231 19.29 4.69 -0.99
C MET A 231 18.77 3.65 -1.98
N THR A 232 17.70 2.94 -1.60
CA THR A 232 17.08 2.00 -2.54
C THR A 232 16.34 2.76 -3.64
N ILE A 233 16.27 2.15 -4.83
CA ILE A 233 15.52 2.71 -5.97
C ILE A 233 14.09 3.07 -5.57
N ASN A 234 13.41 2.21 -4.81
CA ASN A 234 12.04 2.46 -4.35
C ASN A 234 11.94 3.71 -3.45
N LYS A 235 12.95 4.01 -2.64
CA LYS A 235 12.98 5.22 -1.79
C LYS A 235 13.31 6.49 -2.55
N SER A 236 13.86 6.37 -3.76
CA SER A 236 14.12 7.52 -4.63
C SER A 236 12.88 8.04 -5.36
N GLN A 237 11.77 7.28 -5.34
CA GLN A 237 10.54 7.65 -6.04
C GLN A 237 10.04 9.04 -5.61
N GLY A 238 9.70 9.87 -6.59
CA GLY A 238 9.30 11.27 -6.37
C GLY A 238 10.45 12.26 -6.21
N GLN A 239 11.71 11.80 -6.10
CA GLN A 239 12.87 12.68 -6.08
C GLN A 239 13.35 12.99 -7.51
N THR A 240 13.88 14.20 -7.69
CA THR A 240 14.57 14.64 -8.91
C THR A 240 15.97 15.10 -8.50
N LEU A 241 16.99 14.57 -9.15
CA LEU A 241 18.40 14.73 -8.80
C LEU A 241 19.21 15.15 -10.03
N SER A 242 20.29 15.89 -9.83
CA SER A 242 21.18 16.34 -10.91
C SER A 242 22.22 15.28 -11.28
N LYS A 243 22.68 14.50 -10.30
CA LYS A 243 23.70 13.44 -10.49
C LYS A 243 23.27 12.16 -9.76
N VAL A 244 23.14 11.06 -10.49
CA VAL A 244 22.63 9.79 -9.99
C VAL A 244 23.58 8.67 -10.40
N GLY A 245 24.06 7.93 -9.41
CA GLY A 245 24.71 6.63 -9.64
C GLY A 245 23.68 5.53 -9.49
N VAL A 246 23.61 4.57 -10.40
CA VAL A 246 22.82 3.35 -10.25
C VAL A 246 23.79 2.19 -10.16
N TYR A 247 23.87 1.55 -8.99
CA TYR A 247 24.72 0.39 -8.79
C TYR A 247 23.88 -0.88 -8.67
N LEU A 248 23.99 -1.71 -9.71
CA LEU A 248 23.29 -2.98 -9.84
C LEU A 248 24.27 -4.13 -9.59
N LYS A 249 24.60 -4.36 -8.32
CA LYS A 249 25.33 -5.58 -7.91
C LYS A 249 24.49 -6.85 -8.17
N LYS A 250 23.17 -6.70 -8.11
CA LYS A 250 22.20 -7.67 -8.61
C LYS A 250 21.22 -6.94 -9.53
N PRO A 251 20.63 -7.62 -10.53
CA PRO A 251 19.61 -7.01 -11.36
C PRO A 251 18.39 -6.54 -10.55
N VAL A 252 17.64 -5.61 -11.11
CA VAL A 252 16.32 -5.24 -10.59
C VAL A 252 15.37 -6.44 -10.60
N PHE A 253 14.42 -6.45 -9.67
CA PHE A 253 13.55 -7.62 -9.44
C PHE A 253 12.04 -7.27 -9.41
N THR A 254 11.68 -5.99 -9.57
CA THR A 254 10.27 -5.55 -9.62
C THR A 254 9.97 -4.74 -10.87
N HIS A 255 8.69 -4.70 -11.23
CA HIS A 255 8.17 -3.91 -12.34
C HIS A 255 8.65 -2.45 -12.30
N GLY A 256 9.10 -1.94 -13.44
CA GLY A 256 9.42 -0.52 -13.62
C GLY A 256 10.56 -0.02 -12.75
N GLN A 257 11.23 -0.86 -11.98
CA GLN A 257 12.26 -0.44 -11.02
C GLN A 257 13.46 0.21 -11.73
N LEU A 258 13.91 -0.36 -12.84
CA LEU A 258 14.99 0.23 -13.64
C LEU A 258 14.60 1.61 -14.19
N TYR A 259 13.37 1.74 -14.70
CA TYR A 259 12.81 3.02 -15.14
C TYR A 259 12.74 4.05 -14.00
N VAL A 260 12.33 3.64 -12.80
CA VAL A 260 12.31 4.51 -11.62
C VAL A 260 13.72 5.05 -11.35
N ALA A 261 14.75 4.20 -11.37
CA ALA A 261 16.13 4.62 -11.15
C ALA A 261 16.62 5.65 -12.18
N ILE A 262 16.44 5.35 -13.48
CA ILE A 262 16.88 6.20 -14.60
C ILE A 262 16.14 7.54 -14.58
N SER A 263 14.84 7.53 -14.30
CA SER A 263 13.98 8.74 -14.34
C SER A 263 14.25 9.75 -13.22
N ARG A 264 15.08 9.40 -12.21
CA ARG A 264 15.44 10.32 -11.13
C ARG A 264 16.37 11.44 -11.59
N VAL A 265 17.11 11.25 -12.67
CA VAL A 265 18.07 12.24 -13.17
C VAL A 265 17.42 13.30 -14.06
N THR A 266 17.95 14.53 -14.04
CA THR A 266 17.48 15.64 -14.89
C THR A 266 18.06 15.63 -16.30
N SER A 267 19.24 15.04 -16.50
CA SER A 267 19.95 15.00 -17.78
C SER A 267 20.74 13.70 -17.96
N GLN A 268 21.05 13.33 -19.20
CA GLN A 268 21.85 12.15 -19.51
C GLN A 268 23.23 12.18 -18.82
N ASN A 269 23.91 13.33 -18.86
CA ASN A 269 25.24 13.52 -18.27
C ASN A 269 25.27 13.36 -16.75
N GLY A 270 24.11 13.43 -16.10
CA GLY A 270 23.99 13.19 -14.67
C GLY A 270 23.88 11.72 -14.29
N LEU A 271 23.68 10.79 -15.24
CA LEU A 271 23.39 9.40 -14.97
C LEU A 271 24.60 8.50 -15.21
N PHE A 272 24.96 7.71 -14.21
CA PHE A 272 26.04 6.72 -14.30
C PHE A 272 25.56 5.38 -13.77
N ILE A 273 25.74 4.31 -14.53
CA ILE A 273 25.25 2.97 -14.22
C ILE A 273 26.42 2.00 -14.12
N LEU A 274 26.56 1.33 -12.99
CA LEU A 274 27.54 0.29 -12.75
C LEU A 274 26.79 -1.04 -12.53
N ILE A 275 27.10 -2.05 -13.34
CA ILE A 275 26.41 -3.35 -13.32
C ILE A 275 27.44 -4.45 -13.05
N GLU A 276 27.09 -5.40 -12.18
CA GLU A 276 27.85 -6.64 -12.00
C GLU A 276 27.09 -7.84 -12.54
N ASP A 277 27.85 -8.80 -13.06
CA ASP A 277 27.36 -10.16 -13.30
C ASP A 277 27.45 -11.02 -12.03
N ASP A 278 26.96 -12.27 -12.11
CA ASP A 278 26.98 -13.20 -10.98
C ASP A 278 28.40 -13.60 -10.54
N SER A 279 29.41 -13.37 -11.38
CA SER A 279 30.82 -13.59 -11.06
C SER A 279 31.47 -12.37 -10.41
N GLY A 280 30.74 -11.26 -10.28
CA GLY A 280 31.25 -9.99 -9.77
C GLY A 280 32.12 -9.24 -10.79
N ASN A 281 32.02 -9.52 -12.09
CA ASN A 281 32.68 -8.72 -13.13
C ASN A 281 31.75 -7.61 -13.61
N CYS A 282 32.32 -6.55 -14.19
CA CYS A 282 31.52 -5.51 -14.83
C CYS A 282 30.75 -6.06 -16.02
N SER A 283 29.46 -5.73 -16.07
CA SER A 283 28.54 -6.13 -17.14
C SER A 283 27.98 -4.89 -17.84
N THR A 284 27.49 -5.08 -19.06
CA THR A 284 26.79 -4.06 -19.85
C THR A 284 25.29 -4.33 -19.94
N LYS A 285 24.81 -5.45 -19.37
CA LYS A 285 23.43 -5.91 -19.45
C LYS A 285 22.80 -6.06 -18.08
N THR A 286 21.53 -5.68 -17.96
CA THR A 286 20.72 -5.88 -16.76
C THR A 286 19.30 -6.26 -17.15
N ARG A 287 18.54 -6.81 -16.20
CA ARG A 287 17.10 -7.04 -16.35
C ARG A 287 16.35 -5.70 -16.43
N ASN A 288 15.35 -5.66 -17.30
CA ASN A 288 14.29 -4.65 -17.34
C ASN A 288 12.95 -5.35 -17.23
N ILE A 289 12.36 -5.32 -16.04
CA ILE A 289 11.08 -6.00 -15.77
C ILE A 289 9.96 -5.01 -16.07
N VAL A 290 9.32 -5.18 -17.22
CA VAL A 290 8.14 -4.41 -17.62
C VAL A 290 7.02 -5.39 -17.92
N TYR A 291 6.03 -5.42 -17.04
CA TYR A 291 4.79 -6.14 -17.26
C TYR A 291 3.94 -5.25 -18.15
N LYS A 292 3.60 -5.74 -19.33
CA LYS A 292 2.70 -5.04 -20.23
C LYS A 292 1.29 -5.18 -19.68
N GLU A 293 0.54 -4.08 -19.59
CA GLU A 293 -0.88 -4.12 -19.24
C GLU A 293 -1.57 -5.14 -20.16
N VAL A 294 -2.09 -6.21 -19.58
CA VAL A 294 -2.54 -7.38 -20.34
C VAL A 294 -3.81 -7.04 -21.12
N PHE A 295 -4.56 -6.05 -20.65
CA PHE A 295 -5.85 -5.67 -21.21
C PHE A 295 -5.81 -4.59 -22.29
N THR A 296 -4.75 -3.79 -22.41
CA THR A 296 -4.65 -2.76 -23.46
C THR A 296 -4.43 -3.34 -24.86
N GLN A 297 -3.98 -4.59 -24.93
CA GLN A 297 -3.80 -5.33 -26.18
C GLN A 297 -5.06 -6.08 -26.62
N LEU A 298 -6.13 -6.06 -25.81
CA LEU A 298 -7.38 -6.73 -26.16
C LEU A 298 -8.14 -5.95 -27.23
N ASP A 299 -8.37 -6.60 -28.37
CA ASP A 299 -9.19 -6.10 -29.48
C ASP A 299 -10.37 -7.06 -29.68
N PRO A 300 -11.62 -6.58 -29.80
CA PRO A 300 -12.78 -7.39 -30.16
C PRO A 300 -12.60 -8.26 -31.42
N ARG A 301 -11.68 -7.90 -32.31
CA ARG A 301 -11.34 -8.61 -33.55
C ARG A 301 -10.26 -9.68 -33.38
N ASN A 302 -9.53 -9.67 -32.26
CA ASN A 302 -8.44 -10.61 -32.00
C ASN A 302 -8.86 -11.68 -30.98
N ILE A 303 -9.01 -12.92 -31.45
CA ILE A 303 -9.40 -14.08 -30.63
C ILE A 303 -8.20 -14.93 -30.16
N ASN A 304 -6.99 -14.61 -30.63
CA ASN A 304 -5.76 -15.37 -30.38
C ASN A 304 -4.89 -14.71 -29.31
N VAL A 305 -5.51 -14.11 -28.28
CA VAL A 305 -4.80 -13.53 -27.14
C VAL A 305 -4.77 -14.53 -25.99
N VAL A 306 -3.62 -14.58 -25.32
CA VAL A 306 -3.43 -15.30 -24.06
C VAL A 306 -3.25 -14.25 -22.96
N ILE A 307 -4.02 -14.37 -21.90
CA ILE A 307 -3.93 -13.47 -20.73
C ILE A 307 -3.57 -14.26 -19.49
N ARG A 308 -2.74 -13.68 -18.62
CA ARG A 308 -2.43 -14.22 -17.29
C ARG A 308 -3.08 -13.34 -16.24
N VAL A 309 -4.04 -13.89 -15.50
CA VAL A 309 -4.90 -13.11 -14.61
C VAL A 309 -5.22 -13.86 -13.33
N ARG A 310 -5.35 -13.12 -12.22
CA ARG A 310 -5.95 -13.61 -10.98
C ARG A 310 -7.46 -13.39 -11.00
N VAL A 311 -8.21 -14.36 -10.51
CA VAL A 311 -9.65 -14.23 -10.30
C VAL A 311 -9.89 -13.55 -8.96
N ILE A 312 -10.28 -12.28 -9.00
CA ILE A 312 -10.42 -11.43 -7.80
C ILE A 312 -11.77 -11.69 -7.14
N ARG A 313 -12.84 -11.68 -7.94
CA ARG A 313 -14.22 -11.89 -7.48
C ARG A 313 -14.97 -12.73 -8.49
N LYS A 314 -15.96 -13.48 -8.00
CA LYS A 314 -16.86 -14.29 -8.81
C LYS A 314 -18.24 -14.35 -8.13
N TRP A 315 -19.30 -14.09 -8.87
CA TRP A 315 -20.66 -14.16 -8.33
C TRP A 315 -21.67 -14.58 -9.40
N GLU A 316 -22.76 -15.21 -8.97
CA GLU A 316 -23.88 -15.52 -9.83
C GLU A 316 -24.82 -14.32 -9.97
N PHE A 317 -25.41 -14.14 -11.14
CA PHE A 317 -26.48 -13.18 -11.34
C PHE A 317 -27.77 -13.91 -11.70
N ARG A 318 -28.79 -13.73 -10.85
CA ARG A 318 -30.11 -14.39 -10.95
C ARG A 318 -31.26 -13.41 -11.23
N GLY A 319 -30.93 -12.15 -11.50
CA GLY A 319 -31.90 -11.07 -11.67
C GLY A 319 -31.81 -10.04 -10.54
N ALA A 320 -32.64 -8.99 -10.60
CA ALA A 320 -32.59 -7.86 -9.67
C ALA A 320 -32.90 -8.24 -8.21
N THR A 321 -33.76 -9.24 -8.02
CA THR A 321 -34.17 -9.82 -6.73
C THR A 321 -33.28 -10.98 -6.29
N ASN A 322 -32.35 -11.41 -7.14
CA ASN A 322 -31.39 -12.50 -6.90
C ASN A 322 -31.99 -13.89 -6.57
N ASP A 323 -33.27 -14.09 -6.82
CA ASP A 323 -34.05 -15.32 -6.54
C ASP A 323 -34.47 -16.08 -7.83
N GLY A 324 -34.20 -15.51 -9.00
CA GLY A 324 -34.55 -16.09 -10.30
C GLY A 324 -33.59 -17.19 -10.80
N PRO A 325 -33.83 -17.70 -12.03
CA PRO A 325 -32.92 -18.62 -12.68
C PRO A 325 -31.56 -17.95 -12.96
N LEU A 326 -30.49 -18.74 -12.93
CA LEU A 326 -29.15 -18.28 -13.26
C LEU A 326 -29.13 -17.67 -14.67
N ARG A 327 -28.68 -16.42 -14.78
CA ARG A 327 -28.56 -15.70 -16.05
C ARG A 327 -27.12 -15.72 -16.58
N HIS A 328 -26.15 -15.56 -15.68
CA HIS A 328 -24.72 -15.66 -15.97
C HIS A 328 -23.91 -15.64 -14.67
N ILE A 329 -22.65 -16.05 -14.73
CA ILE A 329 -21.66 -15.87 -13.67
C ILE A 329 -20.76 -14.69 -14.06
N ASN A 330 -20.59 -13.73 -13.18
CA ASN A 330 -19.68 -12.61 -13.36
C ASN A 330 -18.35 -12.87 -12.66
N LEU A 331 -17.28 -12.32 -13.20
CA LEU A 331 -15.92 -12.37 -12.66
C LEU A 331 -15.28 -10.99 -12.74
N ILE A 332 -14.38 -10.71 -11.80
CA ILE A 332 -13.37 -9.65 -11.95
C ILE A 332 -12.03 -10.35 -12.10
N LEU A 333 -11.36 -10.10 -13.21
CA LEU A 333 -10.03 -10.62 -13.52
C LEU A 333 -9.04 -9.47 -13.41
N ALA A 334 -7.89 -9.70 -12.78
CA ALA A 334 -6.83 -8.70 -12.66
C ALA A 334 -5.49 -9.24 -13.14
N ASP A 335 -4.72 -8.39 -13.78
CA ASP A 335 -3.33 -8.67 -14.11
C ASP A 335 -2.39 -8.31 -12.95
N GLU A 336 -1.09 -8.49 -13.16
CA GLU A 336 -0.03 -8.21 -12.19
C GLU A 336 0.11 -6.72 -11.84
N GLN A 337 -0.42 -5.81 -12.67
CA GLN A 337 -0.44 -4.37 -12.42
C GLN A 337 -1.64 -3.92 -11.60
N GLY A 338 -2.63 -4.79 -11.43
CA GLY A 338 -3.93 -4.42 -10.88
C GLY A 338 -4.81 -3.66 -11.85
N THR A 339 -4.49 -3.71 -13.15
CA THR A 339 -5.51 -3.47 -14.16
C THR A 339 -6.55 -4.56 -14.04
N ALA A 340 -7.82 -4.22 -14.17
CA ALA A 340 -8.92 -5.16 -14.03
C ALA A 340 -9.86 -5.13 -15.23
N ILE A 341 -10.47 -6.28 -15.52
CA ILE A 341 -11.50 -6.42 -16.53
C ILE A 341 -12.67 -7.25 -16.00
N HIS A 342 -13.87 -6.83 -16.35
CA HIS A 342 -15.08 -7.61 -16.09
C HIS A 342 -15.11 -8.79 -17.05
N ALA A 343 -15.42 -9.98 -16.54
CA ALA A 343 -15.69 -11.14 -17.39
C ALA A 343 -17.02 -11.81 -17.04
N GLU A 344 -17.59 -12.52 -18.01
CA GLU A 344 -18.88 -13.19 -17.88
C GLU A 344 -18.84 -14.62 -18.44
N ILE A 345 -19.45 -15.54 -17.69
CA ILE A 345 -19.81 -16.88 -18.15
C ILE A 345 -21.32 -16.92 -18.40
N PRO A 346 -21.77 -17.09 -19.65
CA PRO A 346 -23.20 -17.23 -19.96
C PRO A 346 -23.83 -18.41 -19.19
N ALA A 347 -25.12 -18.31 -18.82
CA ALA A 347 -25.82 -19.38 -18.09
C ALA A 347 -25.66 -20.77 -18.71
N ALA A 348 -25.70 -20.87 -20.04
CA ALA A 348 -25.54 -22.13 -20.77
C ALA A 348 -24.19 -22.82 -20.53
N LEU A 349 -23.16 -22.06 -20.16
CA LEU A 349 -21.80 -22.56 -19.90
C LEU A 349 -21.46 -22.60 -18.40
N ALA A 350 -22.36 -22.15 -17.53
CA ALA A 350 -22.07 -21.92 -16.12
C ALA A 350 -21.68 -23.19 -15.37
N THR A 351 -22.38 -24.30 -15.59
CA THR A 351 -22.09 -25.59 -14.92
C THR A 351 -20.71 -26.13 -15.29
N GLU A 352 -20.40 -26.16 -16.59
CA GLU A 352 -19.15 -26.73 -17.09
C GLU A 352 -17.96 -25.79 -16.86
N LYS A 353 -18.08 -24.51 -17.25
CA LYS A 353 -16.96 -23.57 -17.22
C LYS A 353 -16.83 -22.81 -15.91
N GLY A 354 -17.93 -22.70 -15.15
CA GLY A 354 -17.91 -22.07 -13.83
C GLY A 354 -17.04 -22.84 -12.85
N SER A 355 -17.04 -24.17 -12.87
CA SER A 355 -16.22 -24.98 -11.95
C SER A 355 -14.72 -24.92 -12.25
N LEU A 356 -14.34 -24.66 -13.51
CA LEU A 356 -12.93 -24.57 -13.95
C LEU A 356 -12.20 -23.35 -13.38
N ILE A 357 -12.93 -22.26 -13.09
CA ILE A 357 -12.35 -20.99 -12.66
C ILE A 357 -12.75 -20.65 -11.22
N GLN A 358 -11.77 -20.53 -10.34
CA GLN A 358 -11.96 -20.33 -8.90
C GLN A 358 -11.31 -19.02 -8.46
N ILE A 359 -11.92 -18.37 -7.46
CA ILE A 359 -11.40 -17.14 -6.85
C ILE A 359 -9.99 -17.42 -6.28
N GLU A 360 -9.16 -16.39 -6.20
CA GLU A 360 -7.80 -16.37 -5.66
C GLU A 360 -6.74 -17.09 -6.51
N LYS A 361 -7.13 -17.98 -7.42
CA LYS A 361 -6.21 -18.66 -8.33
C LYS A 361 -5.83 -17.76 -9.51
N VAL A 362 -4.62 -18.00 -10.03
CA VAL A 362 -4.10 -17.36 -11.24
C VAL A 362 -4.21 -18.34 -12.41
N TYR A 363 -4.71 -17.83 -13.53
CA TYR A 363 -4.94 -18.60 -14.74
C TYR A 363 -4.26 -17.96 -15.93
N GLU A 364 -3.75 -18.80 -16.81
CA GLU A 364 -3.51 -18.47 -18.21
C GLU A 364 -4.79 -18.82 -18.99
N ILE A 365 -5.46 -17.80 -19.54
CA ILE A 365 -6.74 -17.93 -20.23
C ILE A 365 -6.55 -17.58 -21.71
N ARG A 366 -7.13 -18.40 -22.60
CA ARG A 366 -7.15 -18.19 -24.05
C ARG A 366 -8.47 -18.63 -24.67
N ARG A 367 -8.72 -18.24 -25.93
CA ARG A 367 -9.94 -18.56 -26.70
C ARG A 367 -11.24 -18.03 -26.07
N PHE A 368 -11.15 -16.83 -25.51
CA PHE A 368 -12.30 -16.06 -25.04
C PHE A 368 -12.68 -15.00 -26.06
N ARG A 369 -13.86 -14.39 -25.91
CA ARG A 369 -14.31 -13.28 -26.75
C ARG A 369 -14.13 -11.96 -25.98
N VAL A 370 -13.66 -10.92 -26.67
CA VAL A 370 -13.65 -9.55 -26.14
C VAL A 370 -14.86 -8.82 -26.70
N VAL A 371 -15.63 -8.15 -25.83
CA VAL A 371 -16.79 -7.36 -26.21
C VAL A 371 -16.77 -6.01 -25.48
N SER A 372 -17.57 -5.04 -25.95
CA SER A 372 -17.75 -3.78 -25.22
C SER A 372 -18.35 -4.03 -23.84
N SER A 373 -17.86 -3.31 -22.85
CA SER A 373 -18.40 -3.35 -21.50
C SER A 373 -19.84 -2.85 -21.46
N ARG A 374 -20.57 -3.24 -20.42
CA ARG A 374 -21.96 -2.83 -20.19
C ARG A 374 -22.03 -1.32 -19.96
N SER A 375 -23.18 -0.71 -20.26
CA SER A 375 -23.41 0.72 -20.04
C SER A 375 -23.72 1.09 -18.59
N TYR A 376 -24.10 0.12 -17.76
CA TYR A 376 -24.49 0.32 -16.36
C TYR A 376 -24.02 -0.82 -15.45
N PHE A 377 -24.00 -0.56 -14.15
CA PHE A 377 -23.62 -1.49 -13.08
C PHE A 377 -22.23 -2.12 -13.31
N LYS A 378 -21.31 -1.35 -13.88
CA LYS A 378 -19.95 -1.82 -14.17
C LYS A 378 -19.19 -2.00 -12.84
N PRO A 379 -18.62 -3.19 -12.58
CA PRO A 379 -17.86 -3.43 -11.35
C PRO A 379 -16.43 -2.87 -11.40
N VAL A 380 -15.91 -2.54 -12.58
CA VAL A 380 -14.55 -2.02 -12.78
C VAL A 380 -14.52 -0.98 -13.90
N GLN A 381 -13.54 -0.07 -13.86
CA GLN A 381 -13.32 0.95 -14.88
C GLN A 381 -12.60 0.36 -16.10
N ASN A 382 -13.36 -0.33 -16.96
CA ASN A 382 -12.87 -0.82 -18.25
C ASN A 382 -13.97 -0.70 -19.31
N ASN A 383 -13.61 -0.30 -20.52
CA ASN A 383 -14.56 -0.15 -21.65
C ASN A 383 -14.75 -1.46 -22.42
N LEU A 384 -13.95 -2.47 -22.13
CA LEU A 384 -14.08 -3.82 -22.65
C LEU A 384 -14.46 -4.79 -21.52
N MET A 385 -15.01 -5.94 -21.91
CA MET A 385 -15.22 -7.08 -21.03
C MET A 385 -14.93 -8.39 -21.76
N ILE A 386 -14.63 -9.44 -21.01
CA ILE A 386 -14.38 -10.77 -21.54
C ILE A 386 -15.67 -11.61 -21.45
N GLN A 387 -16.04 -12.28 -22.53
CA GLN A 387 -17.12 -13.24 -22.54
C GLN A 387 -16.57 -14.64 -22.79
N PHE A 388 -16.94 -15.59 -21.93
CA PHE A 388 -16.51 -16.97 -22.04
C PHE A 388 -17.24 -17.65 -23.20
N THR A 389 -16.51 -18.50 -23.91
CA THR A 389 -17.02 -19.27 -25.04
C THR A 389 -16.94 -20.77 -24.73
N LEU A 390 -17.57 -21.61 -25.58
CA LEU A 390 -17.44 -23.07 -25.49
C LEU A 390 -15.97 -23.54 -25.56
N TYR A 391 -15.13 -22.81 -26.30
CA TYR A 391 -13.75 -23.17 -26.62
C TYR A 391 -12.71 -22.61 -25.65
N ILE A 392 -13.15 -21.90 -24.62
CA ILE A 392 -12.24 -21.28 -23.66
C ILE A 392 -11.32 -22.32 -23.03
N GLN A 393 -10.06 -21.95 -22.88
CA GLN A 393 -9.08 -22.75 -22.16
C GLN A 393 -8.54 -21.91 -21.01
N ALA A 394 -8.65 -22.43 -19.79
CA ALA A 394 -8.14 -21.81 -18.59
C ALA A 394 -7.20 -22.80 -17.89
N LYS A 395 -5.90 -22.54 -17.94
CA LYS A 395 -4.88 -23.36 -17.28
C LYS A 395 -4.46 -22.66 -15.99
N VAL A 396 -4.52 -23.36 -14.86
CA VAL A 396 -4.02 -22.84 -13.59
C VAL A 396 -2.50 -22.66 -13.68
N VAL A 397 -2.00 -21.49 -13.31
CA VAL A 397 -0.57 -21.22 -13.18
C VAL A 397 -0.09 -21.81 -11.86
N LYS A 398 0.93 -22.67 -11.92
CA LYS A 398 1.59 -23.20 -10.72
C LYS A 398 2.54 -22.13 -10.20
N ASP A 399 2.45 -21.83 -8.91
CA ASP A 399 3.30 -20.86 -8.20
C ASP A 399 3.34 -19.46 -8.85
N PRO A 400 2.18 -18.77 -8.95
CA PRO A 400 2.13 -17.45 -9.53
C PRO A 400 2.93 -16.43 -8.68
N PRO A 401 3.55 -15.42 -9.31
CA PRO A 401 4.22 -14.34 -8.59
C PRO A 401 3.32 -13.69 -7.53
N HIS A 402 3.88 -13.38 -6.35
CA HIS A 402 3.14 -12.78 -5.23
C HIS A 402 2.61 -11.35 -5.49
N ILE A 403 2.86 -10.81 -6.69
CA ILE A 403 2.52 -9.43 -7.09
C ILE A 403 1.06 -9.25 -7.52
N PHE A 404 0.34 -10.33 -7.88
CA PHE A 404 -1.06 -10.20 -8.27
C PHE A 404 -1.89 -9.62 -7.10
N PRO A 405 -2.67 -8.57 -7.35
CA PRO A 405 -3.43 -7.92 -6.28
C PRO A 405 -4.47 -8.89 -5.70
N ILE A 406 -4.70 -8.76 -4.39
CA ILE A 406 -5.74 -9.51 -3.69
C ILE A 406 -7.10 -8.80 -3.85
N TYR A 407 -7.08 -7.47 -3.94
CA TYR A 407 -8.26 -6.63 -4.06
C TYR A 407 -8.16 -5.75 -5.30
N ILE A 408 -9.29 -5.55 -5.98
CA ILE A 408 -9.49 -4.51 -6.98
C ILE A 408 -10.65 -3.65 -6.49
N TYR A 409 -10.34 -2.41 -6.14
CA TYR A 409 -11.31 -1.44 -5.62
C TYR A 409 -11.15 -0.09 -6.30
N ASN A 410 -12.25 0.67 -6.29
CA ASN A 410 -12.22 2.11 -6.52
C ASN A 410 -13.09 2.78 -5.44
N LEU A 411 -12.46 3.15 -4.32
CA LEU A 411 -13.16 3.64 -3.13
C LEU A 411 -13.82 5.00 -3.39
N THR A 412 -15.11 5.10 -3.05
CA THR A 412 -15.87 6.34 -3.07
C THR A 412 -15.93 6.92 -1.66
N SER A 413 -15.58 8.20 -1.52
CA SER A 413 -15.69 8.91 -0.25
C SER A 413 -17.15 9.12 0.14
N PHE A 414 -17.45 9.20 1.43
CA PHE A 414 -18.84 9.22 1.93
C PHE A 414 -19.60 10.46 1.45
N GLU A 415 -18.89 11.57 1.25
CA GLU A 415 -19.43 12.85 0.78
C GLU A 415 -19.93 12.77 -0.68
N LYS A 416 -19.36 11.86 -1.48
CA LYS A 416 -19.71 11.67 -2.90
C LYS A 416 -20.83 10.66 -3.14
N ILE A 417 -21.35 10.04 -2.08
CA ILE A 417 -22.37 9.00 -2.21
C ILE A 417 -23.70 9.59 -2.71
N GLU A 418 -24.07 10.78 -2.24
CA GLU A 418 -25.30 11.47 -2.68
C GLU A 418 -25.26 11.82 -4.17
N GLU A 419 -24.12 12.33 -4.66
CA GLU A 419 -23.90 12.62 -6.08
C GLU A 419 -24.02 11.38 -6.98
N SER A 420 -23.85 10.19 -6.40
CA SER A 420 -23.86 8.92 -7.11
C SER A 420 -25.23 8.24 -7.15
N VAL A 421 -26.26 8.78 -6.50
CA VAL A 421 -27.61 8.16 -6.40
C VAL A 421 -28.24 7.94 -7.78
N ASP A 422 -28.12 8.91 -8.69
CA ASP A 422 -28.67 8.82 -10.04
C ASP A 422 -27.69 8.20 -11.04
N ASN A 423 -26.40 8.12 -10.69
CA ASN A 423 -25.37 7.57 -11.56
C ASN A 423 -25.19 6.07 -11.37
N LYS A 424 -25.84 5.29 -12.24
CA LYS A 424 -25.79 3.82 -12.22
C LYS A 424 -24.70 3.22 -13.11
N ASN A 425 -23.77 4.03 -13.61
CA ASN A 425 -22.74 3.55 -14.54
C ASN A 425 -21.78 2.57 -13.87
N TYR A 426 -21.33 2.90 -12.65
CA TYR A 426 -20.39 2.11 -11.87
C TYR A 426 -20.99 1.69 -10.53
N LEU A 427 -20.62 0.50 -10.08
CA LEU A 427 -20.88 0.11 -8.70
C LEU A 427 -19.88 0.80 -7.76
N ILE A 428 -20.30 0.99 -6.52
CA ILE A 428 -19.56 1.75 -5.51
C ILE A 428 -18.86 0.81 -4.54
N ASP A 429 -17.58 1.06 -4.30
CA ASP A 429 -16.82 0.44 -3.21
C ASP A 429 -16.65 1.46 -2.08
N ALA A 430 -16.74 1.02 -0.83
CA ALA A 430 -16.62 1.87 0.35
C ALA A 430 -15.87 1.15 1.47
N ILE A 431 -15.10 1.92 2.24
CA ILE A 431 -14.36 1.42 3.41
C ILE A 431 -14.70 2.27 4.63
N GLY A 432 -14.78 1.62 5.79
CA GLY A 432 -14.95 2.31 7.05
C GLY A 432 -14.80 1.39 8.26
N MET A 433 -14.80 1.98 9.44
CA MET A 433 -14.86 1.26 10.70
C MET A 433 -16.29 0.83 10.97
N LEU A 434 -16.52 -0.45 11.23
CA LEU A 434 -17.81 -1.00 11.62
C LEU A 434 -18.23 -0.49 13.01
N THR A 435 -19.40 0.12 13.09
CA THR A 435 -19.92 0.70 14.35
C THR A 435 -21.16 0.00 14.87
N GLN A 436 -22.06 -0.42 13.98
CA GLN A 436 -23.32 -1.04 14.37
C GLN A 436 -23.77 -2.05 13.31
N ILE A 437 -24.38 -3.14 13.77
CA ILE A 437 -25.05 -4.13 12.94
C ILE A 437 -26.50 -4.19 13.41
N GLY A 438 -27.43 -3.76 12.55
CA GLY A 438 -28.86 -3.89 12.81
C GLY A 438 -29.31 -5.35 12.79
N ALA A 439 -30.38 -5.65 13.51
CA ALA A 439 -31.00 -6.97 13.44
C ALA A 439 -31.59 -7.23 12.03
N PRO A 440 -31.53 -8.48 11.53
CA PRO A 440 -32.31 -8.89 10.37
C PRO A 440 -33.78 -8.56 10.57
N HIS A 441 -34.38 -7.90 9.58
CA HIS A 441 -35.81 -7.65 9.53
C HIS A 441 -36.32 -7.86 8.12
N VAL A 442 -37.62 -8.05 7.96
CA VAL A 442 -38.23 -8.28 6.66
C VAL A 442 -38.63 -6.93 6.05
N ALA A 443 -38.18 -6.65 4.83
CA ALA A 443 -38.58 -5.47 4.07
C ALA A 443 -38.55 -5.75 2.56
N GLY A 444 -39.08 -4.84 1.75
CA GLY A 444 -39.19 -4.98 0.29
C GLY A 444 -40.63 -5.18 -0.18
N TYR A 445 -40.84 -5.33 -1.50
CA TYR A 445 -42.17 -5.49 -2.08
C TYR A 445 -42.85 -6.74 -1.49
N ASN A 446 -44.02 -6.57 -0.88
CA ASN A 446 -44.78 -7.59 -0.14
C ASN A 446 -44.07 -8.20 1.10
N ASN A 447 -43.09 -7.53 1.73
CA ASN A 447 -42.34 -8.08 2.87
C ASN A 447 -41.76 -9.47 2.57
N SER A 448 -41.11 -9.62 1.42
CA SER A 448 -40.61 -10.90 0.94
C SER A 448 -39.10 -11.13 1.15
N SER A 449 -38.33 -10.09 1.52
CA SER A 449 -36.86 -10.17 1.59
C SER A 449 -36.34 -9.87 3.00
N ILE A 450 -35.33 -10.64 3.42
CA ILE A 450 -34.58 -10.34 4.65
C ILE A 450 -33.64 -9.17 4.36
N VAL A 451 -33.58 -8.22 5.28
CA VAL A 451 -32.78 -7.00 5.18
C VAL A 451 -31.96 -6.83 6.44
N ARG A 452 -30.71 -6.38 6.28
CA ARG A 452 -29.84 -6.04 7.40
C ARG A 452 -29.10 -4.75 7.12
N ASP A 453 -29.26 -3.78 8.02
CA ASP A 453 -28.55 -2.51 7.96
C ASP A 453 -27.24 -2.59 8.75
N ILE A 454 -26.17 -2.09 8.15
CA ILE A 454 -24.82 -2.06 8.69
C ILE A 454 -24.36 -0.62 8.67
N PHE A 455 -23.74 -0.17 9.75
CA PHE A 455 -23.25 1.20 9.87
C PHE A 455 -21.75 1.18 9.99
N ILE A 456 -21.13 2.00 9.14
CA ILE A 456 -19.68 2.22 9.13
C ILE A 456 -19.38 3.70 9.28
N LYS A 457 -18.21 4.03 9.81
CA LYS A 457 -17.70 5.41 9.88
C LYS A 457 -16.39 5.58 9.13
N ASN A 458 -16.20 6.74 8.53
CA ASN A 458 -14.89 7.13 7.99
C ASN A 458 -13.99 7.71 9.09
N ILE A 459 -12.75 8.09 8.75
CA ILE A 459 -11.78 8.70 9.67
C ILE A 459 -12.20 10.09 10.20
N SER A 460 -13.19 10.72 9.58
CA SER A 460 -13.76 12.02 9.96
C SER A 460 -15.03 11.87 10.80
N ASP A 461 -15.30 10.66 11.32
CA ASP A 461 -16.50 10.29 12.08
C ASP A 461 -17.84 10.39 11.31
N ALA A 462 -17.80 10.62 9.99
CA ALA A 462 -19.00 10.59 9.16
C ALA A 462 -19.52 9.17 9.05
N SER A 463 -20.83 8.98 9.25
CA SER A 463 -21.47 7.66 9.24
C SER A 463 -22.10 7.36 7.89
N LEU A 464 -21.96 6.13 7.43
CA LEU A 464 -22.60 5.62 6.23
C LEU A 464 -23.38 4.35 6.56
N LYS A 465 -24.63 4.32 6.12
CA LYS A 465 -25.49 3.14 6.21
C LYS A 465 -25.32 2.27 4.96
N ILE A 466 -25.23 0.97 5.17
CA ILE A 466 -25.14 -0.07 4.14
C ILE A 466 -26.24 -1.10 4.38
N THR A 467 -27.12 -1.30 3.41
CA THR A 467 -28.25 -2.23 3.51
C THR A 467 -27.98 -3.47 2.67
N LEU A 468 -27.87 -4.64 3.31
CA LEU A 468 -27.78 -5.95 2.65
C LEU A 468 -29.16 -6.59 2.51
N TRP A 469 -29.31 -7.48 1.52
CA TRP A 469 -30.59 -8.11 1.15
C TRP A 469 -30.46 -9.64 1.03
N GLY A 470 -31.53 -10.37 1.32
CA GLY A 470 -31.64 -11.81 1.15
C GLY A 470 -30.52 -12.59 1.85
N ASP A 471 -29.88 -13.51 1.14
CA ASP A 471 -28.81 -14.35 1.68
C ASP A 471 -27.61 -13.54 2.20
N GLN A 472 -27.31 -12.38 1.61
CA GLN A 472 -26.26 -11.50 2.12
C GLN A 472 -26.62 -10.90 3.48
N ALA A 473 -27.89 -10.56 3.69
CA ALA A 473 -28.39 -10.08 4.98
C ALA A 473 -28.40 -11.17 6.05
N SER A 474 -28.79 -12.40 5.68
CA SER A 474 -28.82 -13.55 6.59
C SER A 474 -27.44 -14.04 6.94
N GLY A 475 -26.52 -14.08 5.96
CA GLY A 475 -25.17 -14.62 6.10
C GLY A 475 -24.14 -13.64 6.66
N PHE A 476 -24.48 -12.37 6.87
CA PHE A 476 -23.54 -11.41 7.47
C PHE A 476 -23.26 -11.78 8.93
N SER A 477 -22.01 -12.13 9.25
CA SER A 477 -21.56 -12.42 10.62
C SER A 477 -20.19 -11.82 10.87
N THR A 478 -19.97 -11.42 12.12
CA THR A 478 -18.69 -10.93 12.65
C THR A 478 -18.03 -11.90 13.62
N ASP A 479 -18.58 -13.11 13.81
CA ASP A 479 -18.13 -14.05 14.85
C ASP A 479 -16.65 -14.41 14.71
N ASN A 480 -16.16 -14.51 13.47
CA ASN A 480 -14.76 -14.82 13.16
C ASN A 480 -13.80 -13.65 13.41
N VAL A 481 -14.32 -12.43 13.61
CA VAL A 481 -13.52 -11.19 13.70
C VAL A 481 -13.63 -10.56 15.09
N CYS A 482 -14.77 -10.71 15.77
CA CYS A 482 -15.00 -10.22 17.14
C CYS A 482 -14.31 -11.08 18.22
N ASN A 483 -14.04 -12.37 17.97
CA ASN A 483 -13.55 -13.32 18.97
C ASN A 483 -12.07 -13.16 19.41
N GLN A 484 -11.42 -12.02 19.18
CA GLN A 484 -10.00 -11.81 19.52
C GLN A 484 -9.72 -11.00 20.81
N GLY A 485 -10.70 -10.87 21.73
CA GLY A 485 -10.48 -10.36 23.10
C GLY A 485 -9.81 -8.99 23.21
N ASN A 486 -9.74 -8.23 22.11
CA ASN A 486 -9.05 -6.95 22.02
C ASN A 486 -10.04 -5.94 21.45
N ASN A 487 -10.22 -4.80 22.13
CA ASN A 487 -10.96 -3.61 21.67
C ASN A 487 -10.31 -2.96 20.42
N LYS A 488 -10.00 -3.73 19.38
CA LYS A 488 -9.45 -3.24 18.12
C LYS A 488 -10.61 -2.83 17.22
N PRO A 489 -10.47 -1.72 16.48
CA PRO A 489 -11.46 -1.32 15.48
C PRO A 489 -11.59 -2.42 14.42
N ILE A 490 -12.83 -2.78 14.07
CA ILE A 490 -13.11 -3.64 12.91
C ILE A 490 -13.27 -2.74 11.70
N VAL A 491 -12.33 -2.82 10.76
CA VAL A 491 -12.44 -2.13 9.48
C VAL A 491 -13.09 -3.07 8.49
N ILE A 492 -14.08 -2.60 7.74
CA ILE A 492 -14.76 -3.37 6.72
C ILE A 492 -14.74 -2.59 5.40
N MET A 493 -14.41 -3.30 4.33
CA MET A 493 -14.47 -2.78 2.96
C MET A 493 -15.56 -3.51 2.21
N PHE A 494 -16.57 -2.76 1.75
CA PHE A 494 -17.65 -3.24 0.90
C PHE A 494 -17.35 -2.93 -0.55
N PHE A 495 -17.71 -3.86 -1.42
CA PHE A 495 -17.54 -3.72 -2.86
C PHE A 495 -18.88 -3.83 -3.57
N GLY A 496 -19.00 -3.19 -4.73
CA GLY A 496 -20.09 -3.48 -5.67
C GLY A 496 -21.48 -3.04 -5.20
N CYS A 497 -21.58 -1.97 -4.40
CA CYS A 497 -22.84 -1.42 -3.90
C CYS A 497 -23.47 -0.41 -4.87
N LEU A 498 -24.73 -0.03 -4.60
CA LEU A 498 -25.42 1.06 -5.28
C LEU A 498 -25.80 2.17 -4.31
N ALA A 499 -25.53 3.42 -4.67
CA ALA A 499 -26.09 4.55 -3.94
C ALA A 499 -27.61 4.59 -4.10
N LYS A 500 -28.30 4.84 -3.01
CA LYS A 500 -29.74 5.06 -2.96
C LYS A 500 -30.04 6.18 -1.97
N GLN A 501 -31.19 6.82 -2.15
CA GLN A 501 -31.69 7.82 -1.23
C GLN A 501 -33.04 7.37 -0.67
N PHE A 502 -33.22 7.53 0.65
CA PHE A 502 -34.51 7.30 1.30
C PHE A 502 -34.75 8.37 2.36
N LYS A 503 -35.90 9.05 2.30
CA LYS A 503 -36.25 10.17 3.19
C LYS A 503 -35.14 11.24 3.29
N GLY A 504 -34.51 11.57 2.16
CA GLY A 504 -33.44 12.57 2.07
C GLY A 504 -32.06 12.09 2.56
N GLN A 505 -31.93 10.86 3.04
CA GLN A 505 -30.66 10.30 3.49
C GLN A 505 -30.08 9.33 2.46
N SER A 506 -28.85 9.58 2.05
CA SER A 506 -28.10 8.74 1.11
C SER A 506 -27.47 7.55 1.83
N TYR A 507 -27.54 6.38 1.22
CA TYR A 507 -27.01 5.13 1.76
C TYR A 507 -26.56 4.20 0.62
N LEU A 508 -25.79 3.17 0.96
CA LEU A 508 -25.41 2.13 0.02
C LEU A 508 -26.31 0.90 0.16
N SER A 509 -26.81 0.40 -0.96
CA SER A 509 -27.58 -0.84 -1.06
C SER A 509 -26.70 -1.93 -1.67
N GLY A 510 -26.71 -3.11 -1.07
CA GLY A 510 -26.13 -4.30 -1.63
C GLY A 510 -26.76 -4.67 -2.97
N THR A 511 -25.96 -5.32 -3.81
CA THR A 511 -26.35 -5.91 -5.11
C THR A 511 -25.88 -7.37 -5.15
N ALA A 512 -26.22 -8.10 -6.21
CA ALA A 512 -25.67 -9.45 -6.46
C ALA A 512 -24.14 -9.45 -6.54
N ALA A 513 -23.50 -8.33 -6.91
CA ALA A 513 -22.05 -8.23 -6.89
C ALA A 513 -21.50 -8.01 -5.48
N THR A 514 -22.29 -7.57 -4.51
CA THR A 514 -21.78 -7.11 -3.22
C THR A 514 -21.01 -8.19 -2.48
N THR A 515 -19.80 -7.82 -2.05
CA THR A 515 -18.95 -8.64 -1.19
C THR A 515 -18.26 -7.71 -0.20
N TRP A 516 -17.73 -8.26 0.89
CA TRP A 516 -17.03 -7.48 1.89
C TRP A 516 -15.85 -8.24 2.47
N TYR A 517 -14.85 -7.49 2.92
CA TYR A 517 -13.67 -8.02 3.58
C TYR A 517 -13.46 -7.29 4.89
N PHE A 518 -13.27 -8.06 5.95
CA PHE A 518 -12.89 -7.54 7.24
C PHE A 518 -11.38 -7.38 7.32
N ASN A 519 -10.98 -6.30 7.95
CA ASN A 519 -9.62 -5.91 8.21
C ASN A 519 -8.66 -6.06 7.01
N PRO A 520 -8.96 -5.41 5.87
CA PRO A 520 -8.14 -5.55 4.67
C PRO A 520 -6.73 -4.97 4.88
N ASP A 521 -5.71 -5.68 4.41
CA ASP A 521 -4.32 -5.21 4.47
C ASP A 521 -3.99 -4.31 3.26
N ILE A 522 -4.56 -3.10 3.26
CA ILE A 522 -4.36 -2.07 2.24
C ILE A 522 -3.97 -0.72 2.87
N PRO A 523 -3.28 0.18 2.15
CA PRO A 523 -2.83 1.47 2.69
C PRO A 523 -3.95 2.31 3.33
N GLU A 524 -5.12 2.37 2.69
CA GLU A 524 -6.28 3.15 3.12
C GLU A 524 -6.87 2.62 4.43
N ALA A 525 -6.75 1.32 4.69
CA ALA A 525 -7.17 0.72 5.95
C ALA A 525 -6.22 1.06 7.11
N GLN A 526 -4.95 1.37 6.82
CA GLN A 526 -3.95 1.66 7.86
C GLN A 526 -4.31 2.91 8.66
N GLU A 527 -4.94 3.91 8.03
CA GLU A 527 -5.36 5.14 8.71
C GLU A 527 -6.40 4.85 9.80
N TYR A 528 -7.34 3.95 9.54
CA TYR A 528 -8.31 3.49 10.53
C TYR A 528 -7.63 2.79 11.72
N TYR A 529 -6.62 1.96 11.46
CA TYR A 529 -5.87 1.26 12.51
C TYR A 529 -4.97 2.16 13.35
N ILE A 530 -4.45 3.24 12.77
CA ILE A 530 -3.56 4.19 13.46
C ILE A 530 -4.38 5.14 14.32
N ASN A 531 -5.41 5.77 13.76
CA ASN A 531 -6.19 6.81 14.45
C ASN A 531 -6.95 6.28 15.66
N HIS A 532 -7.39 5.01 15.64
CA HIS A 532 -8.15 4.38 16.72
C HIS A 532 -7.28 3.58 17.71
N ARG A 533 -5.95 3.63 17.62
CA ARG A 533 -5.07 3.14 18.70
C ARG A 533 -4.98 4.11 19.88
N ALA A 534 -5.41 5.36 19.72
CA ALA A 534 -5.38 6.40 20.75
C ALA A 534 -6.69 6.54 21.55
N LEU A 535 -7.79 5.95 21.07
CA LEU A 535 -9.11 5.96 21.70
C LEU A 535 -9.60 4.53 21.77
N SER A 536 -10.03 4.06 22.95
CA SER A 536 -10.69 2.76 23.10
C SER A 536 -11.84 2.64 22.09
N ALA A 537 -11.80 1.62 21.22
CA ALA A 537 -12.83 1.41 20.21
C ALA A 537 -14.22 1.37 20.87
N PRO A 538 -15.24 2.04 20.31
CA PRO A 538 -16.60 1.97 20.86
C PRO A 538 -17.08 0.51 20.88
N PRO A 539 -17.85 0.09 21.90
CA PRO A 539 -18.44 -1.25 21.92
C PRO A 539 -19.24 -1.48 20.64
N LEU A 540 -19.08 -2.64 20.01
CA LEU A 540 -19.98 -3.06 18.94
C LEU A 540 -21.36 -3.29 19.57
N TYR A 541 -22.31 -2.42 19.24
CA TYR A 541 -23.68 -2.56 19.72
C TYR A 541 -24.38 -3.66 18.90
N HIS A 542 -24.60 -4.79 19.56
CA HIS A 542 -25.62 -5.75 19.14
C HIS A 542 -26.92 -5.39 19.85
N ASP A 543 -27.97 -5.06 19.11
CA ASP A 543 -29.31 -4.93 19.70
C ASP A 543 -29.78 -6.31 20.19
N SER A 544 -29.47 -6.62 21.45
CA SER A 544 -30.00 -7.80 22.13
C SER A 544 -31.39 -7.47 22.68
N TYR A 545 -32.44 -8.13 22.19
CA TYR A 545 -33.72 -8.15 22.89
C TYR A 545 -34.02 -9.53 23.48
N LYS A 546 -34.21 -9.55 24.80
CA LYS A 546 -34.96 -10.56 25.55
C LYS A 546 -36.45 -10.24 25.48
N ILE A 547 -37.28 -11.27 25.36
CA ILE A 547 -38.74 -11.19 25.39
C ILE A 547 -39.23 -11.06 26.85
N ALA A 548 -40.17 -10.12 27.05
CA ALA A 548 -41.16 -9.92 28.12
C ALA A 548 -40.90 -10.48 29.54
N ASN A 549 -40.52 -9.59 30.48
CA ASN A 549 -41.28 -9.25 31.71
C ASN A 549 -40.38 -8.54 32.74
N GLY A 550 -40.51 -7.21 32.85
CA GLY A 550 -40.44 -6.46 34.12
C GLY A 550 -39.08 -6.08 34.76
N GLY A 551 -38.49 -4.96 34.32
CA GLY A 551 -37.64 -4.00 35.10
C GLY A 551 -36.18 -4.36 35.40
N PHE A 552 -35.23 -3.45 35.66
CA PHE A 552 -34.89 -2.07 35.26
C PHE A 552 -33.37 -1.92 35.51
N HIS A 553 -32.64 -1.12 34.71
CA HIS A 553 -31.70 -0.07 35.14
C HIS A 553 -30.80 0.40 33.99
N LEU A 554 -30.89 1.69 33.68
CA LEU A 554 -29.87 2.46 32.97
C LEU A 554 -28.94 3.11 33.99
N ALA A 555 -27.65 3.22 33.65
CA ALA A 555 -26.72 4.23 34.14
C ALA A 555 -25.37 4.13 33.37
N PRO A 556 -24.49 5.15 33.36
CA PRO A 556 -24.67 6.60 33.61
C PRO A 556 -23.87 7.51 32.62
N ASN A 557 -24.28 8.78 32.43
CA ASN A 557 -23.46 9.98 32.09
C ASN A 557 -24.08 11.05 31.14
N ALA A 558 -25.40 11.15 30.99
CA ALA A 558 -26.02 12.32 30.36
C ALA A 558 -26.46 13.34 31.43
N LYS A 559 -25.72 14.44 31.60
CA LYS A 559 -26.16 15.61 32.39
C LYS A 559 -27.17 16.42 31.55
N SER A 560 -28.36 16.64 32.08
CA SER A 560 -29.40 17.50 31.50
C SER A 560 -29.38 18.91 32.09
N LEU A 561 -29.59 19.92 31.25
CA LEU A 561 -29.90 21.29 31.65
C LEU A 561 -31.38 21.39 32.06
N HIS A 562 -31.63 22.06 33.18
CA HIS A 562 -32.90 22.22 33.88
C HIS A 562 -34.02 22.89 33.07
N LEU A 563 -35.26 22.44 33.30
CA LEU A 563 -36.45 23.30 33.39
C LEU A 563 -37.28 22.87 34.62
N LYS A 564 -37.80 23.88 35.33
CA LYS A 564 -38.49 23.83 36.64
C LYS A 564 -39.92 23.23 36.57
N PRO A 565 -40.50 22.83 37.72
CA PRO A 565 -41.72 22.00 37.82
C PRO A 565 -43.01 22.82 38.04
N PRO A 566 -44.17 22.14 38.01
CA PRO A 566 -45.20 22.44 39.01
C PRO A 566 -45.75 21.19 39.74
N LEU A 567 -45.82 21.35 41.06
CA LEU A 567 -46.80 20.94 42.09
C LEU A 567 -47.58 19.61 42.06
N ASP A 568 -47.44 18.92 43.20
CA ASP A 568 -48.44 18.29 44.09
C ASP A 568 -49.60 17.43 43.54
N THR A 569 -49.70 16.18 44.03
CA THR A 569 -50.64 15.83 45.11
C THR A 569 -50.52 14.36 45.57
N ALA A 570 -50.38 14.19 46.90
CA ALA A 570 -50.96 13.21 47.83
C ALA A 570 -51.04 11.69 47.49
N VAL A 571 -50.33 10.84 48.25
CA VAL A 571 -50.76 10.05 49.45
C VAL A 571 -51.50 8.75 49.13
N HIS A 572 -50.88 7.59 49.41
CA HIS A 572 -51.32 6.65 50.46
C HIS A 572 -50.31 5.51 50.73
N HIS A 573 -50.05 5.30 52.03
CA HIS A 573 -49.45 4.14 52.70
C HIS A 573 -50.07 2.80 52.25
N VAL A 574 -49.43 1.62 52.38
CA VAL A 574 -49.21 0.86 53.63
C VAL A 574 -48.17 -0.26 53.39
N ALA A 575 -47.51 -0.64 54.47
CA ALA A 575 -46.34 -1.50 54.61
C ALA A 575 -46.61 -3.03 54.65
N VAL A 576 -45.48 -3.76 54.80
CA VAL A 576 -45.26 -5.01 55.56
C VAL A 576 -44.99 -6.29 54.75
N GLN A 577 -43.73 -6.77 54.92
CA GLN A 577 -43.20 -8.15 54.97
C GLN A 577 -43.77 -9.23 54.03
N MET A 578 -42.96 -9.70 53.08
CA MET A 578 -42.06 -10.88 53.19
C MET A 578 -41.16 -10.95 51.97
#